data_AF-A0A078M4K5-F1
#
_entry.id   AF-A0A078M4K5-F1
#
_cell.length_a   1.000
_cell.length_b   1.000
_cell.length_c   1.000
_cell.angle_alpha   90.00
_cell.angle_beta   90.00
_cell.angle_gamma   90.00
#
_symmetry.space_group_name_H-M   'P 1'
#
loop_
_entity.id
_entity.type
_entity.pdbx_description
1 polymer ?
#
loop_
_entity_poly.entity_id
_entity_poly.type
_entity_poly.pdbx_seq_one_letter_code
_entity_poly.pdbx_strand_id
1 'polypeptide(L)'
;MLLPIDEQLHKQYKMMDPPSLERAMAKIAKHDTPADVRAIMGRTLLPQQFLIEEEETANAIFSEARKYWGRIPESLHARFLAQHIQIEKLHAQLDNFFYSQQGKEQFLTYLRQHNAMTLPQLLQLLIQRTIDIGDDIALKQIYLYPIDARYMVHFIYQQDELFWYELFCKKVYSLCIHEPIDLVPKLLQLAKHFEQAVKISYAHVDNLNVHYEQRMQQLILFVTNYNPPSASLKQLDLYYIFLLARRKKYNGEHIIYKIKEIRAWDQGDHVLTKTEKVALRYVLFTVHALREEYGKVISNAHYLLNDECLNNYAIKIMLNYEDVLPAFPANEQTLIKNYHQNYMEQLYYYYLEALVALKKYKEALHIIKSDPLASCMIVQDIVTNQTDNEALDARMQAIKNQTLDEATKHQTLHFLTQLIAIFEATTYKGLARRLKVAYEKIKEAPLN
;
A
#
# COMPACT_ATOMS: atom_id res chain seq x y z
N MET A 1 -17.74 15.40 21.56
CA MET A 1 -16.83 16.23 22.36
C MET A 1 -15.40 15.89 21.96
N LEU A 2 -14.54 16.88 21.70
CA LEU A 2 -13.10 16.67 21.46
C LEU A 2 -12.39 16.22 22.75
N LEU A 3 -11.26 15.53 22.62
CA LEU A 3 -10.38 15.29 23.78
C LEU A 3 -9.86 16.64 24.31
N PRO A 4 -9.75 16.83 25.64
CA PRO A 4 -9.30 18.10 26.21
C PRO A 4 -7.95 18.58 25.67
N ILE A 5 -7.01 17.66 25.45
CA ILE A 5 -5.69 18.01 24.90
C ILE A 5 -5.79 18.48 23.45
N ASP A 6 -6.64 17.86 22.63
CA ASP A 6 -6.81 18.20 21.22
C ASP A 6 -7.42 19.59 21.08
N GLU A 7 -8.45 19.89 21.88
CA GLU A 7 -9.10 21.20 21.89
C GLU A 7 -8.13 22.30 22.37
N GLN A 8 -7.33 22.03 23.41
CA GLN A 8 -6.32 22.97 23.89
C GLN A 8 -5.25 23.26 22.82
N LEU A 9 -4.73 22.21 22.17
CA LEU A 9 -3.75 22.34 21.09
C LEU A 9 -4.31 23.11 19.90
N HIS A 10 -5.55 22.84 19.49
CA HIS A 10 -6.21 23.53 18.38
C HIS A 10 -6.43 25.02 18.67
N LYS A 11 -6.88 25.35 19.89
CA LYS A 11 -7.02 26.75 20.35
C LYS A 11 -5.68 27.47 20.31
N GLN A 12 -4.61 26.86 20.84
CA GLN A 12 -3.27 27.46 20.80
C GLN A 12 -2.75 27.61 19.38
N TYR A 13 -2.95 26.60 18.52
CA TYR A 13 -2.56 26.63 17.12
C TYR A 13 -3.21 27.80 16.37
N LYS A 14 -4.51 28.04 16.57
CA LYS A 14 -5.25 29.16 15.97
C LYS A 14 -4.82 30.55 16.45
N MET A 15 -4.30 30.64 17.67
CA MET A 15 -3.82 31.91 18.24
C MET A 15 -2.41 32.29 17.76
N MET A 16 -1.74 31.43 16.98
CA MET A 16 -0.37 31.65 16.52
C MET A 16 -0.33 32.19 15.09
N ASP A 17 0.63 33.09 14.87
CA ASP A 17 1.00 33.57 13.53
C ASP A 17 2.54 33.44 13.33
N PRO A 18 3.02 32.63 12.37
CA PRO A 18 2.24 31.61 11.64
C PRO A 18 1.80 30.44 12.56
N PRO A 19 0.69 29.74 12.24
CA PRO A 19 0.24 28.56 12.97
C PRO A 19 1.30 27.45 13.01
N SER A 20 1.46 26.80 14.16
CA SER A 20 2.44 25.72 14.33
C SER A 20 2.07 24.79 15.48
N LEU A 21 1.86 23.50 15.18
CA LEU A 21 1.55 22.50 16.20
C LEU A 21 2.73 22.32 17.18
N GLU A 22 3.98 22.33 16.69
CA GLU A 22 5.17 22.26 17.54
C GLU A 22 5.24 23.40 18.57
N ARG A 23 4.92 24.63 18.15
CA ARG A 23 4.89 25.78 19.06
C ARG A 23 3.72 25.68 20.03
N ALA A 24 2.55 25.18 19.59
CA ALA A 24 1.40 24.93 20.47
C ALA A 24 1.74 23.87 21.53
N MET A 25 2.34 22.76 21.13
CA MET A 25 2.83 21.72 22.02
C MET A 25 3.88 22.25 22.99
N ALA A 26 4.80 23.12 22.56
CA ALA A 26 5.81 23.71 23.45
C ALA A 26 5.20 24.52 24.61
N LYS A 27 4.00 25.09 24.44
CA LYS A 27 3.29 25.84 25.49
C LYS A 27 2.47 24.95 26.42
N ILE A 28 2.04 23.78 25.96
CA ILE A 28 1.09 22.90 26.66
C ILE A 28 1.76 21.66 27.25
N ALA A 29 2.88 21.21 26.68
CA ALA A 29 3.58 20.01 27.11
C ALA A 29 4.01 20.13 28.58
N LYS A 30 3.66 19.10 29.35
CA LYS A 30 4.01 19.00 30.78
C LYS A 30 5.34 18.30 31.02
N HIS A 31 6.04 17.92 29.95
CA HIS A 31 7.31 17.21 29.97
C HIS A 31 8.25 17.72 28.89
N ASP A 32 9.54 17.51 29.12
CA ASP A 32 10.55 17.69 28.09
C ASP A 32 10.70 16.41 27.28
N THR A 33 10.73 16.59 25.96
CA THR A 33 11.06 15.50 25.03
C THR A 33 12.59 15.42 24.94
N PRO A 34 13.21 14.25 25.20
CA PRO A 34 14.65 14.05 25.05
C PRO A 34 15.16 14.51 23.69
N ALA A 35 16.39 15.03 23.61
CA ALA A 35 16.90 15.68 22.40
C ALA A 35 16.99 14.72 21.19
N ASP A 36 17.38 13.47 21.44
CA ASP A 36 17.47 12.39 20.46
C ASP A 36 16.08 12.00 19.93
N VAL A 37 15.08 11.90 20.80
CA VAL A 37 13.68 11.69 20.42
C VAL A 37 13.16 12.89 19.63
N ARG A 38 13.38 14.10 20.15
CA ARG A 38 12.91 15.35 19.55
C ARG A 38 13.48 15.58 18.15
N ALA A 39 14.68 15.05 17.87
CA ALA A 39 15.31 15.14 16.55
C ALA A 39 14.54 14.38 15.44
N ILE A 40 13.69 13.42 15.79
CA ILE A 40 12.96 12.57 14.83
C ILE A 40 11.72 13.31 14.30
N MET A 41 10.77 13.60 15.18
CA MET A 41 9.50 14.24 14.83
C MET A 41 9.12 15.36 15.78
N GLY A 42 10.08 16.02 16.43
CA GLY A 42 9.80 17.15 17.31
C GLY A 42 9.23 16.72 18.66
N ARG A 43 8.41 17.57 19.27
CA ARG A 43 7.88 17.31 20.62
C ARG A 43 6.92 16.13 20.62
N THR A 44 6.89 15.40 21.73
CA THR A 44 5.94 14.31 21.98
C THR A 44 4.81 14.76 22.91
N LEU A 45 3.71 14.01 22.90
CA LEU A 45 2.67 14.03 23.93
C LEU A 45 2.83 12.79 24.81
N LEU A 46 2.54 12.88 26.10
CA LEU A 46 2.50 11.67 26.93
C LEU A 46 1.21 10.88 26.61
N PRO A 47 1.27 9.54 26.51
CA PRO A 47 0.09 8.71 26.22
C PRO A 47 -1.10 9.00 27.14
N GLN A 48 -0.86 9.28 28.43
CA GLN A 48 -1.90 9.62 29.41
C GLN A 48 -2.69 10.91 29.06
N GLN A 49 -2.20 11.74 28.13
CA GLN A 49 -2.89 12.95 27.69
C GLN A 49 -3.93 12.67 26.60
N PHE A 50 -3.79 11.60 25.84
CA PHE A 50 -4.62 11.33 24.65
C PHE A 50 -5.16 9.90 24.54
N LEU A 51 -4.71 8.98 25.40
CA LEU A 51 -5.32 7.67 25.58
C LEU A 51 -6.42 7.79 26.65
N ILE A 52 -7.61 7.34 26.30
CA ILE A 52 -8.80 7.42 27.15
C ILE A 52 -9.45 6.04 27.33
N GLU A 53 -10.22 5.89 28.40
CA GLU A 53 -10.88 4.64 28.75
C GLU A 53 -12.03 4.30 27.77
N GLU A 54 -12.51 3.05 27.80
CA GLU A 54 -13.53 2.54 26.86
C GLU A 54 -14.83 3.35 26.89
N GLU A 55 -15.33 3.68 28.08
CA GLU A 55 -16.59 4.40 28.25
C GLU A 55 -16.49 5.84 27.70
N GLU A 56 -15.41 6.54 28.05
CA GLU A 56 -15.11 7.88 27.55
C GLU A 56 -14.97 7.88 26.03
N THR A 57 -14.30 6.85 25.49
CA THR A 57 -14.12 6.63 24.05
C THR A 57 -15.45 6.49 23.34
N ALA A 58 -16.30 5.60 23.84
CA ALA A 58 -17.62 5.35 23.28
C ALA A 58 -18.46 6.63 23.27
N ASN A 59 -18.41 7.41 24.35
CA ASN A 59 -19.18 8.64 24.47
C ASN A 59 -18.63 9.76 23.57
N ALA A 60 -17.32 9.96 23.52
CA ALA A 60 -16.68 10.99 22.70
C ALA A 60 -16.96 10.75 21.21
N ILE A 61 -16.71 9.53 20.74
CA ILE A 61 -16.91 9.13 19.35
C ILE A 61 -18.36 9.25 18.94
N PHE A 62 -19.28 8.69 19.72
CA PHE A 62 -20.70 8.67 19.35
C PHE A 62 -21.32 10.07 19.42
N SER A 63 -20.89 10.90 20.38
CA SER A 63 -21.28 12.31 20.47
C SER A 63 -20.81 13.12 19.26
N GLU A 64 -19.54 12.99 18.85
CA GLU A 64 -19.00 13.68 17.68
C GLU A 64 -19.65 13.20 16.38
N ALA A 65 -19.75 11.89 16.19
CA ALA A 65 -20.41 11.30 15.03
C ALA A 65 -21.86 11.78 14.93
N ARG A 66 -22.64 11.71 16.01
CA ARG A 66 -24.03 12.21 16.00
C ARG A 66 -24.11 13.70 15.68
N LYS A 67 -23.21 14.52 16.22
CA LYS A 67 -23.18 15.98 15.98
C LYS A 67 -22.95 16.32 14.51
N TYR A 68 -22.03 15.63 13.83
CA TYR A 68 -21.62 15.97 12.46
C TYR A 68 -22.24 15.10 11.37
N TRP A 69 -22.62 13.87 11.69
CA TRP A 69 -23.17 12.88 10.75
C TRP A 69 -24.63 12.54 11.00
N GLY A 70 -25.20 12.91 12.15
CA GLY A 70 -26.60 12.63 12.47
C GLY A 70 -27.61 13.40 11.61
N ARG A 71 -27.19 14.50 10.99
CA ARG A 71 -27.99 15.26 10.02
C ARG A 71 -27.15 15.60 8.80
N ILE A 72 -27.64 15.21 7.63
CA ILE A 72 -26.97 15.50 6.36
C ILE A 72 -27.10 17.00 6.05
N PRO A 73 -25.97 17.72 5.85
CA PRO A 73 -25.97 19.12 5.45
C PRO A 73 -26.76 19.37 4.16
N GLU A 74 -27.46 20.49 4.08
CA GLU A 74 -28.23 20.90 2.88
C GLU A 74 -27.37 20.93 1.61
N SER A 75 -26.10 21.30 1.74
CA SER A 75 -25.12 21.30 0.64
C SER A 75 -24.95 19.94 -0.04
N LEU A 76 -25.25 18.83 0.66
CA LEU A 76 -25.14 17.48 0.11
C LEU A 76 -26.48 16.95 -0.44
N HIS A 77 -27.63 17.60 -0.17
CA HIS A 77 -28.96 17.04 -0.49
C HIS A 77 -29.13 16.74 -1.98
N ALA A 78 -28.65 17.62 -2.86
CA ALA A 78 -28.70 17.41 -4.31
C ALA A 78 -27.95 16.13 -4.74
N ARG A 79 -26.81 15.81 -4.10
CA ARG A 79 -26.01 14.61 -4.40
C ARG A 79 -26.72 13.33 -3.98
N PHE A 80 -27.43 13.35 -2.86
CA PHE A 80 -28.24 12.22 -2.39
C PHE A 80 -29.48 12.00 -3.26
N LEU A 81 -30.17 13.08 -3.64
CA LEU A 81 -31.32 13.02 -4.55
C LEU A 81 -30.92 12.46 -5.92
N ALA A 82 -29.77 12.87 -6.46
CA ALA A 82 -29.22 12.33 -7.71
C ALA A 82 -28.92 10.82 -7.63
N GLN A 83 -28.69 10.28 -6.44
CA GLN A 83 -28.48 8.84 -6.19
C GLN A 83 -29.75 8.09 -5.79
N HIS A 84 -30.92 8.73 -5.93
CA HIS A 84 -32.25 8.24 -5.56
C HIS A 84 -32.42 7.97 -4.06
N ILE A 85 -31.75 8.76 -3.21
CA ILE A 85 -31.86 8.68 -1.76
C ILE A 85 -32.79 9.78 -1.25
N GLN A 86 -33.87 9.39 -0.59
CA GLN A 86 -34.80 10.31 0.08
C GLN A 86 -34.19 10.79 1.40
N ILE A 87 -33.95 12.10 1.51
CA ILE A 87 -33.26 12.71 2.65
C ILE A 87 -34.04 12.53 3.96
N GLU A 88 -35.35 12.66 3.92
CA GLU A 88 -36.22 12.55 5.09
C GLU A 88 -36.16 11.14 5.67
N LYS A 89 -36.21 10.12 4.79
CA LYS A 89 -36.07 8.71 5.18
C LYS A 89 -34.68 8.44 5.76
N LEU A 90 -33.64 8.98 5.14
CA LEU A 90 -32.27 8.83 5.63
C LEU A 90 -32.07 9.48 7.00
N HIS A 91 -32.61 10.67 7.21
CA HIS A 91 -32.59 11.33 8.53
C HIS A 91 -33.31 10.51 9.60
N ALA A 92 -34.47 9.93 9.29
CA ALA A 92 -35.16 9.04 10.22
C ALA A 92 -34.34 7.78 10.56
N GLN A 93 -33.62 7.22 9.58
CA GLN A 93 -32.70 6.09 9.82
C GLN A 93 -31.50 6.50 10.69
N LEU A 94 -30.90 7.66 10.41
CA LEU A 94 -29.80 8.20 11.20
C LEU A 94 -30.23 8.49 12.64
N ASP A 95 -31.41 9.07 12.85
CA ASP A 95 -31.97 9.24 14.18
C ASP A 95 -32.12 7.89 14.87
N ASN A 96 -32.84 6.93 14.28
CA ASN A 96 -33.03 5.61 14.89
C ASN A 96 -31.71 4.92 15.23
N PHE A 97 -30.70 5.07 14.36
CA PHE A 97 -29.36 4.53 14.62
C PHE A 97 -28.67 5.24 15.79
N PHE A 98 -28.60 6.57 15.78
CA PHE A 98 -27.91 7.34 16.83
C PHE A 98 -28.67 7.41 18.16
N TYR A 99 -29.96 7.06 18.21
CA TYR A 99 -30.76 7.00 19.44
C TYR A 99 -31.00 5.58 19.95
N SER A 100 -30.53 4.54 19.26
CA SER A 100 -30.65 3.15 19.72
C SER A 100 -29.34 2.62 20.32
N GLN A 101 -29.46 1.77 21.34
CA GLN A 101 -28.34 1.05 21.92
C GLN A 101 -27.66 0.13 20.88
N GLN A 102 -28.47 -0.53 20.05
CA GLN A 102 -27.99 -1.39 18.96
C GLN A 102 -27.16 -0.60 17.95
N GLY A 103 -27.58 0.62 17.56
CA GLY A 103 -26.81 1.45 16.65
C GLY A 103 -25.46 1.88 17.25
N LYS A 104 -25.42 2.25 18.54
CA LYS A 104 -24.17 2.53 19.26
C LYS A 104 -23.22 1.33 19.24
N GLU A 105 -23.72 0.13 19.53
CA GLU A 105 -22.92 -1.11 19.53
C GLU A 105 -22.39 -1.46 18.13
N GLN A 106 -23.24 -1.37 17.10
CA GLN A 106 -22.85 -1.59 15.71
C GLN A 106 -21.77 -0.60 15.26
N PHE A 107 -21.94 0.67 15.59
CA PHE A 107 -20.99 1.73 15.28
C PHE A 107 -19.60 1.46 15.86
N LEU A 108 -19.54 1.14 17.16
CA LEU A 108 -18.29 0.86 17.86
C LEU A 108 -17.66 -0.45 17.39
N THR A 109 -18.47 -1.48 17.08
CA THR A 109 -17.98 -2.74 16.53
C THR A 109 -17.28 -2.51 15.19
N TYR A 110 -17.89 -1.74 14.29
CA TYR A 110 -17.28 -1.40 13.02
C TYR A 110 -15.95 -0.66 13.21
N LEU A 111 -15.93 0.38 14.06
CA LEU A 111 -14.70 1.13 14.33
C LEU A 111 -13.59 0.26 14.94
N ARG A 112 -13.90 -0.69 15.82
CA ARG A 112 -12.91 -1.63 16.35
C ARG A 112 -12.38 -2.58 15.29
N GLN A 113 -13.22 -2.99 14.34
CA GLN A 113 -12.85 -3.89 13.26
C GLN A 113 -12.01 -3.19 12.19
N HIS A 114 -12.36 -1.96 11.80
CA HIS A 114 -11.73 -1.25 10.68
C HIS A 114 -10.75 -0.14 11.10
N ASN A 115 -10.73 0.24 12.38
CA ASN A 115 -9.90 1.30 12.98
C ASN A 115 -10.12 2.72 12.43
N ALA A 116 -10.98 2.86 11.43
CA ALA A 116 -11.43 4.12 10.89
C ALA A 116 -12.88 4.01 10.44
N MET A 117 -13.58 5.15 10.47
CA MET A 117 -14.89 5.30 9.85
C MET A 117 -15.00 6.68 9.20
N THR A 118 -15.64 6.72 8.04
CA THR A 118 -16.08 7.94 7.35
C THR A 118 -17.61 7.94 7.22
N LEU A 119 -18.21 9.10 6.92
CA LEU A 119 -19.66 9.18 6.69
C LEU A 119 -20.16 8.23 5.56
N PRO A 120 -19.48 8.08 4.40
CA PRO A 120 -19.88 7.09 3.40
C PRO A 120 -19.97 5.67 3.95
N GLN A 121 -19.03 5.28 4.82
CA GLN A 121 -19.01 3.95 5.44
C GLN A 121 -20.14 3.78 6.45
N LEU A 122 -20.43 4.79 7.27
CA LEU A 122 -21.61 4.79 8.14
C LEU A 122 -22.90 4.61 7.32
N LEU A 123 -23.04 5.38 6.24
CA LEU A 123 -24.23 5.29 5.41
C LEU A 123 -24.33 3.93 4.72
N GLN A 124 -23.21 3.37 4.26
CA GLN A 124 -23.16 2.01 3.71
C GLN A 124 -23.62 0.97 4.74
N LEU A 125 -23.32 1.13 6.03
CA LEU A 125 -23.86 0.26 7.08
C LEU A 125 -25.38 0.37 7.21
N LEU A 126 -25.92 1.57 7.04
CA LEU A 126 -27.36 1.83 7.21
C LEU A 126 -28.20 1.41 6.00
N ILE A 127 -27.71 1.69 4.79
CA ILE A 127 -28.48 1.50 3.55
C ILE A 127 -27.96 0.34 2.68
N GLN A 128 -26.90 -0.34 3.11
CA GLN A 128 -26.28 -1.49 2.43
C GLN A 128 -25.85 -1.20 0.98
N ARG A 129 -25.48 0.06 0.70
CA ARG A 129 -25.04 0.54 -0.61
C ARG A 129 -23.95 1.59 -0.46
N THR A 130 -22.97 1.58 -1.36
CA THR A 130 -21.94 2.63 -1.46
C THR A 130 -22.57 3.94 -1.93
N ILE A 131 -22.23 5.04 -1.24
CA ILE A 131 -22.70 6.39 -1.59
C ILE A 131 -21.48 7.27 -1.85
N ASP A 132 -21.51 7.97 -2.97
CA ASP A 132 -20.55 9.03 -3.24
C ASP A 132 -21.10 10.37 -2.74
N ILE A 133 -20.41 10.99 -1.80
CA ILE A 133 -20.81 12.28 -1.22
C ILE A 133 -19.72 13.36 -1.38
N GLY A 134 -18.59 13.04 -2.02
CA GLY A 134 -17.42 13.92 -2.15
C GLY A 134 -16.78 14.34 -0.82
N ASP A 135 -15.97 15.41 -0.85
CA ASP A 135 -15.11 15.82 0.27
C ASP A 135 -15.69 16.90 1.20
N ASP A 136 -16.90 17.41 0.90
CA ASP A 136 -17.56 18.52 1.60
C ASP A 136 -18.27 18.08 2.90
N ILE A 137 -17.53 17.43 3.79
CA ILE A 137 -18.04 16.90 5.06
C ILE A 137 -17.22 17.47 6.21
N ALA A 138 -17.90 18.15 7.14
CA ALA A 138 -17.24 18.83 8.26
C ALA A 138 -16.37 17.88 9.12
N LEU A 139 -16.86 16.68 9.42
CA LEU A 139 -16.09 15.59 10.02
C LEU A 139 -15.80 14.55 8.95
N LYS A 140 -14.56 14.50 8.47
CA LYS A 140 -14.14 13.62 7.37
C LYS A 140 -13.94 12.18 7.84
N GLN A 141 -13.29 12.00 8.99
CA GLN A 141 -12.87 10.67 9.45
C GLN A 141 -12.74 10.60 10.97
N ILE A 142 -13.04 9.42 11.53
CA ILE A 142 -12.79 9.05 12.91
C ILE A 142 -11.82 7.87 12.92
N TYR A 143 -10.73 7.97 13.66
CA TYR A 143 -9.81 6.87 13.94
C TYR A 143 -10.02 6.33 15.35
N LEU A 144 -9.94 5.01 15.49
CA LEU A 144 -10.01 4.31 16.77
C LEU A 144 -8.97 3.20 16.82
N TYR A 145 -8.07 3.27 17.80
CA TYR A 145 -7.09 2.23 18.06
C TYR A 145 -7.14 1.82 19.54
N PRO A 146 -7.46 0.54 19.85
CA PRO A 146 -7.24 0.03 21.19
C PRO A 146 -5.74 -0.05 21.46
N ILE A 147 -5.30 0.41 22.63
CA ILE A 147 -3.92 0.36 23.13
C ILE A 147 -4.01 -0.23 24.54
N ASP A 148 -3.75 -1.53 24.65
CA ASP A 148 -4.02 -2.30 25.87
C ASP A 148 -5.47 -2.09 26.37
N ALA A 149 -5.66 -1.62 27.61
CA ALA A 149 -6.99 -1.32 28.18
C ALA A 149 -7.58 0.04 27.77
N ARG A 150 -6.81 0.89 27.06
CA ARG A 150 -7.20 2.26 26.68
C ARG A 150 -7.37 2.39 25.18
N TYR A 151 -7.78 3.57 24.71
CA TYR A 151 -7.99 3.84 23.29
C TYR A 151 -7.39 5.17 22.87
N MET A 152 -6.75 5.16 21.70
CA MET A 152 -6.45 6.37 20.94
C MET A 152 -7.62 6.68 20.02
N VAL A 153 -8.30 7.79 20.29
CA VAL A 153 -9.33 8.37 19.43
C VAL A 153 -8.78 9.59 18.72
N HIS A 154 -9.07 9.71 17.43
CA HIS A 154 -8.69 10.90 16.67
C HIS A 154 -9.72 11.26 15.61
N PHE A 155 -10.02 12.55 15.49
CA PHE A 155 -11.02 13.09 14.56
C PHE A 155 -10.32 13.96 13.51
N ILE A 156 -10.68 13.78 12.25
CA ILE A 156 -10.24 14.63 11.14
C ILE A 156 -11.40 15.51 10.69
N TYR A 157 -11.25 16.81 10.86
CA TYR A 157 -12.23 17.79 10.39
C TYR A 157 -11.75 18.46 9.11
N GLN A 158 -12.70 18.89 8.27
CA GLN A 158 -12.42 19.68 7.08
C GLN A 158 -11.80 21.04 7.43
N GLN A 159 -12.28 21.66 8.52
CA GLN A 159 -11.69 22.90 9.02
C GLN A 159 -10.33 22.60 9.66
N ASP A 160 -9.30 23.34 9.24
CA ASP A 160 -7.91 23.16 9.67
C ASP A 160 -7.40 21.72 9.46
N GLU A 161 -7.79 21.08 8.34
CA GLU A 161 -7.51 19.68 8.04
C GLU A 161 -6.03 19.29 8.25
N LEU A 162 -5.09 20.13 7.81
CA LEU A 162 -3.66 19.90 7.98
C LEU A 162 -3.26 19.74 9.46
N PHE A 163 -3.84 20.54 10.35
CA PHE A 163 -3.59 20.45 11.80
C PHE A 163 -4.05 19.10 12.35
N TRP A 164 -5.23 18.62 11.95
CA TRP A 164 -5.77 17.35 12.44
C TRP A 164 -4.93 16.17 11.98
N TYR A 165 -4.45 16.16 10.74
CA TYR A 165 -3.53 15.12 10.27
C TYR A 165 -2.16 15.22 10.94
N GLU A 166 -1.64 16.44 11.16
CA GLU A 166 -0.36 16.62 11.86
C GLU A 166 -0.46 16.11 13.31
N LEU A 167 -1.56 16.42 14.01
CA LEU A 167 -1.83 15.95 15.37
C LEU A 167 -1.98 14.43 15.43
N PHE A 168 -2.65 13.82 14.44
CA PHE A 168 -2.69 12.36 14.33
C PHE A 168 -1.29 11.78 14.25
N CYS A 169 -0.45 12.33 13.37
CA CYS A 169 0.94 11.90 13.24
C CYS A 169 1.71 12.04 14.56
N LYS A 170 1.51 13.14 15.31
CA LYS A 170 2.15 13.35 16.62
C LYS A 170 1.70 12.33 17.65
N LYS A 171 0.41 11.97 17.69
CA LYS A 171 -0.10 10.96 18.62
C LYS A 171 0.47 9.58 18.31
N VAL A 172 0.47 9.17 17.04
CA VAL A 172 1.07 7.89 16.62
C VAL A 172 2.56 7.84 16.92
N TYR A 173 3.29 8.91 16.58
CA TYR A 173 4.71 9.02 16.91
C TYR A 173 4.93 8.91 18.42
N SER A 174 4.19 9.68 19.21
CA SER A 174 4.31 9.67 20.68
C SER A 174 3.98 8.31 21.29
N LEU A 175 2.96 7.62 20.76
CA LEU A 175 2.60 6.27 21.17
C LEU A 175 3.77 5.30 20.96
N CYS A 176 4.39 5.29 19.78
CA CYS A 176 5.52 4.41 19.47
C CYS A 176 6.79 4.73 20.27
N ILE A 177 6.94 5.97 20.77
CA ILE A 177 8.07 6.36 21.62
C ILE A 177 7.86 5.92 23.07
N HIS A 178 6.65 6.05 23.60
CA HIS A 178 6.37 5.94 25.03
C HIS A 178 5.77 4.59 25.45
N GLU A 179 5.12 3.86 24.55
CA GLU A 179 4.48 2.57 24.85
C GLU A 179 5.19 1.43 24.12
N PRO A 180 5.31 0.22 24.72
CA PRO A 180 5.80 -0.96 24.04
C PRO A 180 4.99 -1.26 22.79
N ILE A 181 5.66 -1.62 21.69
CA ILE A 181 5.03 -1.83 20.39
C ILE A 181 4.03 -3.00 20.40
N ASP A 182 4.19 -3.94 21.33
CA ASP A 182 3.30 -5.09 21.53
C ASP A 182 1.91 -4.69 22.06
N LEU A 183 1.80 -3.52 22.68
CA LEU A 183 0.50 -2.98 23.14
C LEU A 183 -0.29 -2.31 22.01
N VAL A 184 0.27 -2.21 20.81
CA VAL A 184 -0.34 -1.55 19.65
C VAL A 184 -0.90 -2.60 18.68
N PRO A 185 -2.13 -3.10 18.90
CA PRO A 185 -2.76 -4.03 17.98
C PRO A 185 -2.98 -3.38 16.59
N LYS A 186 -2.95 -4.22 15.55
CA LYS A 186 -3.15 -3.80 14.15
C LYS A 186 -2.18 -2.70 13.68
N LEU A 187 -0.91 -2.84 14.09
CA LEU A 187 0.16 -1.90 13.76
C LEU A 187 0.27 -1.61 12.26
N LEU A 188 0.05 -2.59 11.39
CA LEU A 188 0.03 -2.39 9.94
C LEU A 188 -1.03 -1.36 9.49
N GLN A 189 -2.24 -1.44 10.03
CA GLN A 189 -3.30 -0.49 9.71
C GLN A 189 -2.97 0.90 10.25
N LEU A 190 -2.39 0.98 11.46
CA LEU A 190 -1.91 2.23 12.03
C LEU A 190 -0.83 2.87 11.17
N ALA A 191 0.14 2.09 10.71
CA ALA A 191 1.22 2.55 9.84
C ALA A 191 0.70 3.05 8.48
N LYS A 192 -0.30 2.37 7.89
CA LYS A 192 -0.97 2.82 6.65
C LYS A 192 -1.66 4.18 6.83
N HIS A 193 -2.45 4.33 7.90
CA HIS A 193 -3.12 5.62 8.19
C HIS A 193 -2.10 6.72 8.53
N PHE A 194 -1.02 6.38 9.24
CA PHE A 194 0.09 7.29 9.48
C PHE A 194 0.74 7.75 8.16
N GLU A 195 1.02 6.83 7.24
CA GLU A 195 1.56 7.18 5.92
C GLU A 195 0.64 8.16 5.17
N GLN A 196 -0.66 7.90 5.16
CA GLN A 196 -1.64 8.79 4.54
C GLN A 196 -1.65 10.18 5.20
N ALA A 197 -1.67 10.22 6.53
CA ALA A 197 -1.67 11.47 7.28
C ALA A 197 -0.39 12.29 7.02
N VAL A 198 0.79 11.66 7.02
CA VAL A 198 2.06 12.35 6.72
C VAL A 198 2.05 12.90 5.30
N LYS A 199 1.54 12.15 4.31
CA LYS A 199 1.41 12.65 2.93
C LYS A 199 0.55 13.92 2.85
N ILE A 200 -0.57 13.95 3.57
CA ILE A 200 -1.46 15.12 3.61
C ILE A 200 -0.81 16.28 4.35
N SER A 201 -0.25 16.04 5.54
CA SER A 201 0.41 17.08 6.35
C SER A 201 1.56 17.78 5.62
N TYR A 202 2.29 17.07 4.76
CA TYR A 202 3.45 17.60 4.03
C TYR A 202 3.19 17.80 2.54
N ALA A 203 1.95 17.79 2.08
CA ALA A 203 1.61 17.98 0.66
C ALA A 203 2.15 19.30 0.07
N HIS A 204 2.42 20.29 0.93
CA HIS A 204 2.96 21.60 0.59
C HIS A 204 4.50 21.69 0.60
N VAL A 205 5.20 20.61 0.97
CA VAL A 205 6.67 20.60 1.13
C VAL A 205 7.33 19.86 -0.03
N ASP A 206 8.21 20.55 -0.74
CA ASP A 206 9.07 19.94 -1.75
C ASP A 206 9.93 18.83 -1.11
N ASN A 207 10.08 17.69 -1.80
CA ASN A 207 10.78 16.50 -1.30
C ASN A 207 10.09 15.72 -0.15
N LEU A 208 8.75 15.76 -0.06
CA LEU A 208 7.92 14.90 0.80
C LEU A 208 8.49 13.49 1.02
N ASN A 209 8.90 12.83 -0.07
CA ASN A 209 9.42 11.46 -0.03
C ASN A 209 10.68 11.31 0.82
N VAL A 210 11.62 12.27 0.77
CA VAL A 210 12.90 12.23 1.50
C VAL A 210 12.67 12.42 3.00
N HIS A 211 11.89 13.42 3.40
CA HIS A 211 11.61 13.69 4.81
C HIS A 211 10.79 12.57 5.46
N TYR A 212 9.83 12.02 4.72
CA TYR A 212 9.07 10.85 5.13
C TYR A 212 9.98 9.64 5.37
N GLU A 213 10.87 9.33 4.42
CA GLU A 213 11.78 8.18 4.48
C GLU A 213 12.69 8.26 5.72
N GLN A 214 13.31 9.42 5.93
CA GLN A 214 14.20 9.65 7.08
C GLN A 214 13.47 9.49 8.41
N ARG A 215 12.23 10.00 8.51
CA ARG A 215 11.47 9.93 9.77
C ARG A 215 10.95 8.53 10.06
N MET A 216 10.47 7.81 9.05
CA MET A 216 10.10 6.39 9.22
C MET A 216 11.32 5.57 9.65
N GLN A 217 12.47 5.79 9.02
CA GLN A 217 13.73 5.13 9.39
C GLN A 217 14.12 5.38 10.84
N GLN A 218 14.09 6.64 11.26
CA GLN A 218 14.41 7.03 12.63
C GLN A 218 13.42 6.46 13.64
N LEU A 219 12.12 6.46 13.33
CA LEU A 219 11.09 5.86 14.18
C LEU A 219 11.31 4.36 14.33
N ILE A 220 11.57 3.65 13.24
CA ILE A 220 11.81 2.20 13.29
C ILE A 220 13.11 1.89 14.03
N LEU A 221 14.17 2.65 13.79
CA LEU A 221 15.43 2.49 14.52
C LEU A 221 15.23 2.70 16.02
N PHE A 222 14.44 3.71 16.40
CA PHE A 222 14.06 3.91 17.79
C PHE A 222 13.29 2.68 18.31
N VAL A 223 12.18 2.32 17.68
CA VAL A 223 11.31 1.22 18.15
C VAL A 223 12.08 -0.10 18.24
N THR A 224 12.94 -0.43 17.28
CA THR A 224 13.77 -1.64 17.27
C THR A 224 14.85 -1.65 18.36
N ASN A 225 15.40 -0.50 18.74
CA ASN A 225 16.39 -0.42 19.83
C ASN A 225 15.77 -0.54 21.22
N TYR A 226 14.50 -0.16 21.38
CA TYR A 226 13.82 -0.11 22.68
C TYR A 226 12.80 -1.23 22.90
N ASN A 227 12.49 -2.04 21.89
CA ASN A 227 11.56 -3.16 22.00
C ASN A 227 12.27 -4.50 21.72
N PRO A 228 12.02 -5.55 22.51
CA PRO A 228 12.52 -6.89 22.20
C PRO A 228 11.86 -7.45 20.92
N PRO A 229 12.45 -8.48 20.29
CA PRO A 229 11.82 -9.18 19.18
C PRO A 229 10.41 -9.66 19.52
N SER A 230 9.45 -9.28 18.68
CA SER A 230 8.03 -9.58 18.90
C SER A 230 7.26 -9.68 17.58
N ALA A 231 6.03 -10.17 17.62
CA ALA A 231 5.18 -10.23 16.43
C ALA A 231 4.87 -8.83 15.88
N SER A 232 4.64 -7.84 16.75
CA SER A 232 4.39 -6.46 16.34
C SER A 232 5.62 -5.81 15.74
N LEU A 233 6.81 -6.02 16.34
CA LEU A 233 8.06 -5.50 15.77
C LEU A 233 8.35 -6.14 14.41
N LYS A 234 8.11 -7.45 14.26
CA LYS A 234 8.23 -8.15 12.96
C LYS A 234 7.34 -7.52 11.89
N GLN A 235 6.07 -7.23 12.23
CA GLN A 235 5.14 -6.58 11.32
C GLN A 235 5.62 -5.20 10.89
N LEU A 236 6.18 -4.41 11.81
CA LEU A 236 6.74 -3.10 11.53
C LEU A 236 7.93 -3.18 10.56
N ASP A 237 8.87 -4.10 10.83
CA ASP A 237 10.06 -4.30 9.98
C ASP A 237 9.67 -4.79 8.58
N LEU A 238 8.72 -5.72 8.47
CA LEU A 238 8.19 -6.16 7.17
C LEU A 238 7.53 -5.01 6.41
N TYR A 239 6.68 -4.23 7.09
CA TYR A 239 6.04 -3.06 6.48
C TYR A 239 7.08 -2.06 5.95
N TYR A 240 8.12 -1.79 6.72
CA TYR A 240 9.21 -0.91 6.30
C TYR A 240 9.97 -1.44 5.09
N ILE A 241 10.34 -2.72 5.09
CA ILE A 241 11.01 -3.36 3.94
C ILE A 241 10.14 -3.23 2.68
N PHE A 242 8.84 -3.50 2.78
CA PHE A 242 7.92 -3.42 1.65
C PHE A 242 7.70 -1.99 1.17
N LEU A 243 7.63 -1.03 2.10
CA LEU A 243 7.56 0.40 1.81
C LEU A 243 8.79 0.89 1.04
N LEU A 244 10.00 0.46 1.43
CA LEU A 244 11.24 0.75 0.70
C LEU A 244 11.23 0.15 -0.70
N ALA A 245 10.83 -1.12 -0.81
CA ALA A 245 10.80 -1.84 -2.09
C ALA A 245 9.84 -1.18 -3.10
N ARG A 246 8.64 -0.80 -2.64
CA ARG A 246 7.60 -0.15 -3.46
C ARG A 246 8.09 1.15 -4.11
N ARG A 247 8.89 1.94 -3.38
CA ARG A 247 9.31 3.27 -3.85
C ARG A 247 10.41 3.23 -4.90
N LYS A 248 10.99 2.05 -5.20
CA LYS A 248 12.05 1.84 -6.21
C LYS A 248 13.21 2.84 -6.09
N LYS A 249 13.42 3.41 -4.89
CA LYS A 249 14.38 4.48 -4.64
C LYS A 249 15.65 3.84 -4.11
N TYR A 250 16.67 3.90 -4.96
CA TYR A 250 17.95 3.21 -4.95
C TYR A 250 18.73 3.14 -3.62
N ASN A 251 18.29 2.31 -2.68
CA ASN A 251 19.22 1.67 -1.75
C ASN A 251 18.88 0.18 -1.58
N GLY A 252 19.04 -0.56 -2.68
CA GLY A 252 18.86 -2.01 -2.68
C GLY A 252 19.73 -2.74 -1.65
N GLU A 253 20.89 -2.17 -1.29
CA GLU A 253 21.77 -2.72 -0.23
C GLU A 253 21.11 -2.66 1.13
N HIS A 254 20.48 -1.53 1.46
CA HIS A 254 19.74 -1.38 2.70
C HIS A 254 18.55 -2.34 2.78
N ILE A 255 17.82 -2.53 1.67
CA ILE A 255 16.72 -3.51 1.61
C ILE A 255 17.26 -4.93 1.85
N ILE A 256 18.34 -5.32 1.17
CA ILE A 256 18.97 -6.64 1.33
C ILE A 256 19.46 -6.83 2.78
N TYR A 257 20.07 -5.80 3.36
CA TYR A 257 20.53 -5.80 4.76
C TYR A 257 19.37 -6.02 5.72
N LYS A 258 18.28 -5.25 5.59
CA LYS A 258 17.08 -5.39 6.45
C LYS A 258 16.42 -6.76 6.31
N ILE A 259 16.35 -7.31 5.09
CA ILE A 259 15.85 -8.68 4.84
C ILE A 259 16.76 -9.72 5.51
N LYS A 260 18.07 -9.49 5.57
CA LYS A 260 19.01 -10.38 6.28
C LYS A 260 18.80 -10.31 7.80
N GLU A 261 18.62 -9.11 8.36
CA GLU A 261 18.36 -8.90 9.79
C GLU A 261 17.09 -9.64 10.24
N ILE A 262 15.96 -9.40 9.58
CA ILE A 262 14.69 -10.03 9.97
C ILE A 262 14.67 -11.55 9.74
N ARG A 263 15.50 -12.07 8.82
CA ARG A 263 15.67 -13.53 8.64
C ARG A 263 16.48 -14.19 9.75
N ALA A 264 17.26 -13.43 10.50
CA ALA A 264 17.99 -13.95 11.65
C ALA A 264 17.07 -14.20 12.85
N TRP A 265 15.81 -13.77 12.78
CA TRP A 265 14.79 -14.04 13.78
C TRP A 265 14.28 -15.47 13.60
N ASP A 266 14.92 -16.42 14.28
CA ASP A 266 14.79 -17.85 14.02
C ASP A 266 14.14 -18.65 15.16
N GLN A 267 13.64 -17.98 16.21
CA GLN A 267 13.01 -18.63 17.37
C GLN A 267 11.61 -18.08 17.67
N GLY A 268 10.73 -18.91 18.26
CA GLY A 268 9.41 -18.50 18.76
C GLY A 268 8.40 -18.02 17.71
N ASP A 269 7.40 -17.25 18.15
CA ASP A 269 6.26 -16.80 17.32
C ASP A 269 6.60 -15.64 16.37
N HIS A 270 7.82 -15.10 16.46
CA HIS A 270 8.31 -14.01 15.61
C HIS A 270 9.14 -14.51 14.41
N VAL A 271 9.15 -15.81 14.15
CA VAL A 271 9.73 -16.38 12.92
C VAL A 271 8.91 -15.95 11.70
N LEU A 272 9.60 -15.79 10.56
CA LEU A 272 8.97 -15.54 9.28
C LEU A 272 8.12 -16.74 8.84
N THR A 273 6.83 -16.49 8.61
CA THR A 273 5.91 -17.45 7.99
C THR A 273 6.31 -17.74 6.55
N LYS A 274 5.78 -18.81 5.96
CA LYS A 274 6.05 -19.11 4.55
C LYS A 274 5.58 -17.98 3.63
N THR A 275 4.43 -17.36 3.91
CA THR A 275 3.90 -16.19 3.19
C THR A 275 4.91 -15.03 3.20
N GLU A 276 5.45 -14.69 4.38
CA GLU A 276 6.42 -13.60 4.54
C GLU A 276 7.75 -13.93 3.84
N LYS A 277 8.21 -15.18 3.91
CA LYS A 277 9.41 -15.64 3.19
C LYS A 277 9.26 -15.50 1.68
N VAL A 278 8.09 -15.82 1.13
CA VAL A 278 7.78 -15.67 -0.30
C VAL A 278 7.71 -14.20 -0.70
N ALA A 279 7.03 -13.36 0.08
CA ALA A 279 6.98 -11.91 -0.14
C ALA A 279 8.37 -11.27 -0.15
N LEU A 280 9.21 -11.55 0.87
CA LEU A 280 10.58 -11.03 0.93
C LEU A 280 11.46 -11.58 -0.20
N ARG A 281 11.20 -12.82 -0.67
CA ARG A 281 11.90 -13.37 -1.83
C ARG A 281 11.55 -12.62 -3.11
N TYR A 282 10.27 -12.26 -3.30
CA TYR A 282 9.84 -11.43 -4.42
C TYR A 282 10.50 -10.04 -4.38
N VAL A 283 10.60 -9.42 -3.19
CA VAL A 283 11.34 -8.16 -3.02
C VAL A 283 12.82 -8.31 -3.36
N LEU A 284 13.50 -9.36 -2.90
CA LEU A 284 14.90 -9.60 -3.28
C LEU A 284 15.04 -9.79 -4.79
N PHE A 285 14.12 -10.54 -5.40
CA PHE A 285 14.11 -10.76 -6.84
C PHE A 285 14.07 -9.44 -7.61
N THR A 286 13.15 -8.53 -7.27
CA THR A 286 13.05 -7.22 -7.95
C THR A 286 14.26 -6.33 -7.65
N VAL A 287 14.75 -6.30 -6.41
CA VAL A 287 15.96 -5.53 -6.04
C VAL A 287 17.20 -6.01 -6.80
N HIS A 288 17.39 -7.33 -6.92
CA HIS A 288 18.51 -7.89 -7.66
C HIS A 288 18.38 -7.65 -9.17
N ALA A 289 17.16 -7.64 -9.71
CA ALA A 289 16.93 -7.32 -11.12
C ALA A 289 17.31 -5.87 -11.42
N LEU A 290 16.88 -4.91 -10.58
CA LEU A 290 17.25 -3.50 -10.72
C LEU A 290 18.76 -3.23 -10.54
N ARG A 291 19.49 -4.15 -9.92
CA ARG A 291 20.95 -4.09 -9.74
C ARG A 291 21.71 -4.94 -10.77
N GLU A 292 21.01 -5.53 -11.73
CA GLU A 292 21.60 -6.41 -12.75
C GLU A 292 22.38 -7.60 -12.15
N GLU A 293 22.01 -8.04 -10.94
CA GLU A 293 22.63 -9.17 -10.24
C GLU A 293 22.03 -10.50 -10.74
N TYR A 294 22.15 -10.77 -12.05
CA TYR A 294 21.41 -11.80 -12.78
C TYR A 294 21.50 -13.21 -12.17
N GLY A 295 22.65 -13.60 -11.61
CA GLY A 295 22.77 -14.90 -10.93
C GLY A 295 21.83 -15.04 -9.72
N LYS A 296 21.66 -13.96 -8.95
CA LYS A 296 20.72 -13.94 -7.83
C LYS A 296 19.27 -13.81 -8.31
N VAL A 297 19.02 -13.09 -9.41
CA VAL A 297 17.70 -13.04 -10.04
C VAL A 297 17.21 -14.45 -10.38
N ILE A 298 18.04 -15.25 -11.07
CA ILE A 298 17.72 -16.65 -11.40
C ILE A 298 17.45 -17.47 -10.14
N SER A 299 18.33 -17.39 -9.13
CA SER A 299 18.16 -18.15 -7.88
C SER A 299 16.84 -17.81 -7.16
N ASN A 300 16.46 -16.52 -7.14
CA ASN A 300 15.19 -16.12 -6.54
C ASN A 300 13.99 -16.53 -7.40
N ALA A 301 14.10 -16.44 -8.73
CA ALA A 301 13.06 -16.88 -9.67
C ALA A 301 12.76 -18.38 -9.52
N HIS A 302 13.79 -19.23 -9.48
CA HIS A 302 13.63 -20.67 -9.23
C HIS A 302 12.87 -20.94 -7.93
N TYR A 303 13.19 -20.24 -6.84
CA TYR A 303 12.46 -20.39 -5.58
C TYR A 303 10.99 -19.97 -5.70
N LEU A 304 10.71 -18.88 -6.41
CA LEU A 304 9.36 -18.33 -6.55
C LEU A 304 8.48 -19.18 -7.48
N LEU A 305 9.08 -19.83 -8.48
CA LEU A 305 8.40 -20.71 -9.45
C LEU A 305 8.26 -22.15 -8.97
N ASN A 306 9.19 -22.66 -8.15
CA ASN A 306 9.14 -24.04 -7.68
C ASN A 306 7.86 -24.30 -6.89
N ASP A 307 7.14 -25.38 -7.24
CA ASP A 307 5.83 -25.74 -6.68
C ASP A 307 4.83 -24.57 -6.66
N GLU A 308 4.86 -23.70 -7.69
CA GLU A 308 4.00 -22.52 -7.83
C GLU A 308 4.01 -21.64 -6.57
N CYS A 309 5.17 -21.53 -5.91
CA CYS A 309 5.27 -20.94 -4.57
C CYS A 309 4.78 -19.49 -4.51
N LEU A 310 4.98 -18.67 -5.55
CA LEU A 310 4.44 -17.32 -5.56
C LEU A 310 2.92 -17.31 -5.74
N ASN A 311 2.38 -18.07 -6.70
CA ASN A 311 0.93 -18.16 -6.96
C ASN A 311 0.16 -18.68 -5.73
N ASN A 312 0.69 -19.73 -5.09
CA ASN A 312 0.09 -20.36 -3.90
C ASN A 312 -0.06 -19.41 -2.70
N TYR A 313 0.77 -18.35 -2.65
CA TYR A 313 0.76 -17.38 -1.55
C TYR A 313 0.31 -15.99 -1.99
N ALA A 314 0.11 -15.73 -3.28
CA ALA A 314 -0.19 -14.40 -3.81
C ALA A 314 -1.40 -13.75 -3.15
N ILE A 315 -2.52 -14.47 -3.00
CA ILE A 315 -3.73 -13.95 -2.33
C ILE A 315 -3.43 -13.58 -0.88
N LYS A 316 -2.69 -14.42 -0.14
CA LYS A 316 -2.32 -14.12 1.25
C LYS A 316 -1.35 -12.94 1.35
N ILE A 317 -0.45 -12.79 0.38
CA ILE A 317 0.46 -11.64 0.31
C ILE A 317 -0.36 -10.38 0.00
N MET A 318 -1.27 -10.41 -0.96
CA MET A 318 -2.13 -9.27 -1.30
C MET A 318 -3.07 -8.88 -0.16
N LEU A 319 -3.60 -9.83 0.61
CA LEU A 319 -4.48 -9.50 1.74
C LEU A 319 -3.72 -8.90 2.93
N ASN A 320 -2.52 -9.41 3.23
CA ASN A 320 -1.77 -9.00 4.43
C ASN A 320 -0.77 -7.86 4.15
N TYR A 321 -0.33 -7.74 2.90
CA TYR A 321 0.77 -6.90 2.46
C TYR A 321 0.48 -6.28 1.07
N GLU A 322 -0.78 -5.88 0.84
CA GLU A 322 -1.42 -5.29 -0.37
C GLU A 322 -0.49 -4.76 -1.46
N ASP A 323 0.55 -4.01 -1.13
CA ASP A 323 1.42 -3.33 -2.09
C ASP A 323 2.73 -4.06 -2.45
N VAL A 324 2.95 -5.29 -1.97
CA VAL A 324 4.18 -6.06 -2.30
C VAL A 324 4.16 -6.58 -3.73
N LEU A 325 2.99 -7.03 -4.19
CA LEU A 325 2.79 -7.60 -5.52
C LEU A 325 2.00 -6.61 -6.38
N PRO A 326 2.45 -6.27 -7.59
CA PRO A 326 1.62 -5.49 -8.51
C PRO A 326 0.34 -6.29 -8.83
N ALA A 327 -0.80 -5.60 -8.73
CA ALA A 327 -2.13 -6.22 -8.77
C ALA A 327 -2.79 -6.06 -10.15
N PHE A 328 -3.02 -7.18 -10.82
CA PHE A 328 -4.03 -7.39 -11.86
C PHE A 328 -4.12 -8.92 -12.09
N PRO A 329 -5.28 -9.53 -12.39
CA PRO A 329 -5.31 -10.94 -12.76
C PRO A 329 -4.39 -11.19 -13.96
N ALA A 330 -3.53 -12.21 -13.85
CA ALA A 330 -2.73 -12.64 -14.99
C ALA A 330 -3.68 -13.15 -16.07
N ASN A 331 -3.51 -12.70 -17.31
CA ASN A 331 -4.33 -13.17 -18.41
C ASN A 331 -3.42 -13.84 -19.44
N GLU A 332 -3.56 -15.16 -19.57
CA GLU A 332 -2.83 -15.99 -20.52
C GLU A 332 -3.19 -15.65 -21.98
N GLN A 333 -4.38 -15.10 -22.21
CA GLN A 333 -4.91 -14.77 -23.54
C GLN A 333 -4.63 -13.32 -23.95
N THR A 334 -3.62 -12.67 -23.38
CA THR A 334 -3.26 -11.31 -23.78
C THR A 334 -2.36 -11.29 -25.01
N LEU A 335 -2.68 -10.36 -25.91
CA LEU A 335 -1.83 -10.00 -27.04
C LEU A 335 -0.52 -9.36 -26.58
N ILE A 336 -0.61 -8.52 -25.54
CA ILE A 336 0.52 -7.84 -24.89
C ILE A 336 0.42 -8.04 -23.37
N LYS A 337 1.55 -8.37 -22.76
CA LYS A 337 1.68 -8.56 -21.31
C LYS A 337 1.92 -7.22 -20.62
N ASN A 338 1.44 -7.10 -19.39
CA ASN A 338 1.59 -5.92 -18.56
C ASN A 338 2.58 -6.19 -17.42
N TYR A 339 3.87 -6.21 -17.78
CA TYR A 339 4.98 -6.59 -16.89
C TYR A 339 5.16 -5.68 -15.67
N HIS A 340 4.58 -4.49 -15.64
CA HIS A 340 4.65 -3.60 -14.48
C HIS A 340 3.42 -3.69 -13.57
N GLN A 341 2.30 -4.29 -14.01
CA GLN A 341 1.06 -4.41 -13.24
C GLN A 341 0.71 -5.84 -12.83
N ASN A 342 1.39 -6.86 -13.38
CA ASN A 342 1.19 -8.24 -12.99
C ASN A 342 2.47 -8.88 -12.41
N TYR A 343 2.37 -9.47 -11.23
CA TYR A 343 3.53 -10.01 -10.50
C TYR A 343 4.17 -11.25 -11.16
N MET A 344 3.37 -12.10 -11.81
CA MET A 344 3.90 -13.27 -12.54
C MET A 344 4.54 -12.86 -13.85
N GLU A 345 3.92 -11.94 -14.58
CA GLU A 345 4.49 -11.42 -15.83
C GLU A 345 5.79 -10.65 -15.54
N GLN A 346 5.83 -9.86 -14.46
CA GLN A 346 7.04 -9.21 -13.97
C GLN A 346 8.14 -10.22 -13.61
N LEU A 347 7.76 -11.32 -12.96
CA LEU A 347 8.70 -12.40 -12.63
C LEU A 347 9.31 -12.97 -13.90
N TYR A 348 8.50 -13.31 -14.90
CA TYR A 348 9.01 -13.87 -16.14
C TYR A 348 9.87 -12.88 -16.94
N TYR A 349 9.50 -11.61 -16.94
CA TYR A 349 10.26 -10.53 -17.58
C TYR A 349 11.70 -10.47 -17.07
N TYR A 350 11.90 -10.29 -15.75
CA TYR A 350 13.26 -10.20 -15.17
C TYR A 350 13.99 -11.55 -15.17
N TYR A 351 13.26 -12.67 -15.08
CA TYR A 351 13.89 -13.98 -15.13
C TYR A 351 14.47 -14.28 -16.53
N LEU A 352 13.69 -14.03 -17.59
CA LEU A 352 14.15 -14.22 -18.96
C LEU A 352 15.29 -13.24 -19.32
N GLU A 353 15.22 -12.00 -18.83
CA GLU A 353 16.34 -11.04 -18.93
C GLU A 353 17.64 -11.63 -18.36
N ALA A 354 17.59 -12.13 -17.14
CA ALA A 354 18.75 -12.69 -16.45
C ALA A 354 19.31 -13.94 -17.16
N LEU A 355 18.43 -14.78 -17.72
CA LEU A 355 18.85 -15.94 -18.50
C LEU A 355 19.56 -15.53 -19.80
N VAL A 356 19.03 -14.52 -20.50
CA VAL A 356 19.63 -13.99 -21.74
C VAL A 356 20.99 -13.35 -21.46
N ALA A 357 21.09 -12.52 -20.41
CA ALA A 357 22.33 -11.86 -20.01
C ALA A 357 23.44 -12.88 -19.68
N LEU A 358 23.08 -13.99 -19.05
CA LEU A 358 24.01 -15.09 -18.72
C LEU A 358 24.10 -16.18 -19.80
N LYS A 359 23.56 -15.92 -21.01
CA LYS A 359 23.60 -16.84 -22.17
C LYS A 359 23.00 -18.22 -21.91
N LYS A 360 22.07 -18.34 -20.96
CA LYS A 360 21.33 -19.58 -20.62
C LYS A 360 20.13 -19.79 -21.54
N TYR A 361 20.34 -19.70 -22.85
CA TYR A 361 19.26 -19.68 -23.86
C TYR A 361 18.42 -20.97 -23.90
N LYS A 362 19.02 -22.13 -23.61
CA LYS A 362 18.28 -23.41 -23.57
C LYS A 362 17.26 -23.44 -22.43
N GLU A 363 17.65 -22.93 -21.26
CA GLU A 363 16.76 -22.81 -20.09
C GLU A 363 15.63 -21.82 -20.39
N ALA A 364 15.97 -20.66 -20.95
CA ALA A 364 14.98 -19.65 -21.35
C ALA A 364 13.94 -20.22 -22.34
N LEU A 365 14.42 -20.94 -23.37
CA LEU A 365 13.54 -21.58 -24.35
C LEU A 365 12.65 -22.65 -23.73
N HIS A 366 13.16 -23.42 -22.77
CA HIS A 366 12.36 -24.42 -22.06
C HIS A 366 11.19 -23.76 -21.32
N ILE A 367 11.46 -22.68 -20.57
CA ILE A 367 10.47 -21.93 -19.80
C ILE A 367 9.37 -21.36 -20.70
N ILE A 368 9.76 -20.71 -21.81
CA ILE A 368 8.81 -20.13 -22.77
C ILE A 368 7.85 -21.21 -23.33
N LYS A 369 8.33 -22.45 -23.46
CA LYS A 369 7.53 -23.58 -23.96
C LYS A 369 6.69 -24.26 -22.88
N SER A 370 7.15 -24.24 -21.63
CA SER A 370 6.54 -25.00 -20.53
C SER A 370 5.49 -24.21 -19.76
N ASP A 371 5.60 -22.88 -19.69
CA ASP A 371 4.69 -22.03 -18.92
C ASP A 371 4.01 -20.97 -19.81
N PRO A 372 2.67 -21.02 -19.96
CA PRO A 372 1.92 -20.03 -20.70
C PRO A 372 2.08 -18.58 -20.20
N LEU A 373 2.30 -18.36 -18.91
CA LEU A 373 2.50 -17.03 -18.34
C LEU A 373 3.86 -16.43 -18.68
N ALA A 374 4.82 -17.25 -19.13
CA ALA A 374 6.16 -16.78 -19.50
C ALA A 374 6.19 -15.93 -20.77
N SER A 375 5.14 -15.94 -21.58
CA SER A 375 5.08 -15.15 -22.81
C SER A 375 3.65 -14.80 -23.24
N CYS A 376 3.49 -13.87 -24.17
CA CYS A 376 2.17 -13.52 -24.72
C CYS A 376 1.71 -14.52 -25.78
N MET A 377 0.42 -14.47 -26.15
CA MET A 377 -0.15 -15.37 -27.16
C MET A 377 0.63 -15.35 -28.48
N ILE A 378 1.12 -14.19 -28.93
CA ILE A 378 1.89 -14.10 -30.18
C ILE A 378 3.17 -14.93 -30.10
N VAL A 379 3.86 -14.88 -28.97
CA VAL A 379 5.08 -15.66 -28.77
C VAL A 379 4.74 -17.13 -28.66
N GLN A 380 3.69 -17.49 -27.92
CA GLN A 380 3.20 -18.87 -27.87
C GLN A 380 2.83 -19.39 -29.25
N ASP A 381 2.08 -18.64 -30.06
CA ASP A 381 1.71 -19.03 -31.44
C ASP A 381 2.96 -19.28 -32.28
N ILE A 382 3.95 -18.36 -32.22
CA ILE A 382 5.23 -18.51 -32.93
C ILE A 382 5.99 -19.75 -32.44
N VAL A 383 5.93 -20.08 -31.15
CA VAL A 383 6.67 -21.18 -30.52
C VAL A 383 5.99 -22.54 -30.67
N THR A 384 4.66 -22.58 -30.67
CA THR A 384 3.83 -23.79 -30.63
C THR A 384 3.22 -24.15 -31.99
N ASN A 385 2.93 -23.18 -32.87
CA ASN A 385 2.18 -23.40 -34.10
C ASN A 385 2.91 -22.87 -35.36
N GLN A 386 3.42 -23.81 -36.16
CA GLN A 386 4.07 -23.54 -37.44
C GLN A 386 3.10 -23.30 -38.62
N THR A 387 1.78 -23.25 -38.45
CA THR A 387 0.85 -23.55 -39.57
C THR A 387 -0.27 -22.55 -39.91
N ASP A 388 -0.55 -21.50 -39.13
CA ASP A 388 -1.57 -20.51 -39.49
C ASP A 388 -1.01 -19.08 -39.50
N ASN A 389 -0.44 -18.70 -40.65
CA ASN A 389 0.10 -17.35 -40.85
C ASN A 389 -1.01 -16.28 -40.87
N GLU A 390 -2.24 -16.62 -41.28
CA GLU A 390 -3.35 -15.66 -41.36
C GLU A 390 -3.84 -15.24 -39.98
N ALA A 391 -4.00 -16.21 -39.06
CA ALA A 391 -4.37 -15.91 -37.67
C ALA A 391 -3.30 -15.08 -36.95
N LEU A 392 -2.01 -15.38 -37.20
CA LEU A 392 -0.89 -14.61 -36.66
C LEU A 392 -0.88 -13.18 -37.21
N ASP A 393 -1.05 -13.00 -38.52
CA ASP A 393 -1.10 -11.69 -39.17
C ASP A 393 -2.27 -10.86 -38.67
N ALA A 394 -3.45 -11.46 -38.50
CA ALA A 394 -4.63 -10.79 -37.94
C ALA A 394 -4.39 -10.26 -36.52
N ARG A 395 -3.74 -11.06 -35.66
CA ARG A 395 -3.35 -10.64 -34.29
C ARG A 395 -2.29 -9.55 -34.30
N MET A 396 -1.31 -9.62 -35.20
CA MET A 396 -0.30 -8.56 -35.36
C MET A 396 -0.93 -7.22 -35.80
N GLN A 397 -1.94 -7.25 -36.67
CA GLN A 397 -2.68 -6.05 -37.06
C GLN A 397 -3.54 -5.49 -35.91
N ALA A 398 -4.16 -6.36 -35.11
CA ALA A 398 -4.93 -5.93 -33.94
C ALA A 398 -4.06 -5.14 -32.94
N ILE A 399 -2.82 -5.59 -32.70
CA ILE A 399 -1.88 -4.87 -31.83
C ILE A 399 -1.45 -3.53 -32.41
N LYS A 400 -1.15 -3.45 -33.71
CA LYS A 400 -0.76 -2.19 -34.35
C LYS A 400 -1.81 -1.09 -34.14
N ASN A 401 -3.08 -1.47 -34.08
CA ASN A 401 -4.19 -0.55 -33.89
C ASN A 401 -4.56 -0.33 -32.41
N GLN A 402 -3.90 -1.02 -31.47
CA GLN A 402 -4.13 -0.87 -30.04
C GLN A 402 -3.32 0.31 -29.51
N THR A 403 -3.96 1.21 -28.77
CA THR A 403 -3.26 2.26 -28.04
C THR A 403 -2.62 1.70 -26.78
N LEU A 404 -1.33 1.99 -26.58
CA LEU A 404 -0.54 1.49 -25.45
C LEU A 404 -0.01 2.64 -24.62
N ASP A 405 0.08 2.47 -23.30
CA ASP A 405 0.89 3.36 -22.48
C ASP A 405 2.39 3.15 -22.76
N GLU A 406 3.19 4.19 -22.49
CA GLU A 406 4.61 4.21 -22.81
C GLU A 406 5.39 3.08 -22.12
N ALA A 407 5.08 2.77 -20.85
CA ALA A 407 5.76 1.75 -20.08
C ALA A 407 5.49 0.35 -20.66
N THR A 408 4.23 0.02 -20.94
CA THR A 408 3.85 -1.25 -21.58
C THR A 408 4.52 -1.42 -22.92
N LYS A 409 4.54 -0.37 -23.76
CA LYS A 409 5.19 -0.43 -25.08
C LYS A 409 6.69 -0.69 -24.96
N HIS A 410 7.38 0.07 -24.09
CA HIS A 410 8.82 -0.08 -23.89
C HIS A 410 9.19 -1.48 -23.37
N GLN A 411 8.49 -1.96 -22.34
CA GLN A 411 8.75 -3.29 -21.77
C GLN A 411 8.48 -4.41 -22.78
N THR A 412 7.44 -4.28 -23.59
CA THR A 412 7.10 -5.27 -24.63
C THR A 412 8.19 -5.34 -25.71
N LEU A 413 8.68 -4.21 -26.19
CA LEU A 413 9.76 -4.16 -27.18
C LEU A 413 11.06 -4.74 -26.62
N HIS A 414 11.39 -4.42 -25.37
CA HIS A 414 12.54 -5.00 -24.69
C HIS A 414 12.41 -6.52 -24.58
N PHE A 415 11.25 -7.02 -24.14
CA PHE A 415 10.99 -8.44 -24.02
C PHE A 415 11.11 -9.18 -25.35
N LEU A 416 10.57 -8.62 -26.44
CA LEU A 416 10.72 -9.19 -27.77
C LEU A 416 12.19 -9.25 -28.21
N THR A 417 13.00 -8.27 -27.84
CA THR A 417 14.44 -8.26 -28.13
C THR A 417 15.15 -9.42 -27.42
N GLN A 418 14.81 -9.69 -26.16
CA GLN A 418 15.32 -10.85 -25.41
C GLN A 418 14.91 -12.16 -26.10
N LEU A 419 13.65 -12.28 -26.51
CA LEU A 419 13.16 -13.46 -27.22
C LEU A 419 13.91 -13.67 -28.53
N ILE A 420 14.07 -12.63 -29.35
CA ILE A 420 14.85 -12.68 -30.59
C ILE A 420 16.24 -13.25 -30.32
N ALA A 421 16.94 -12.75 -29.30
CA ALA A 421 18.26 -13.26 -28.92
C ALA A 421 18.24 -14.76 -28.55
N ILE A 422 17.23 -15.21 -27.79
CA ILE A 422 17.04 -16.64 -27.44
C ILE A 422 16.86 -17.49 -28.70
N PHE A 423 16.00 -17.06 -29.63
CA PHE A 423 15.71 -17.83 -30.85
C PHE A 423 16.86 -17.80 -31.87
N GLU A 424 17.63 -16.71 -31.96
CA GLU A 424 18.82 -16.63 -32.81
C GLU A 424 19.97 -17.51 -32.32
N ALA A 425 20.12 -17.63 -30.99
CA ALA A 425 21.15 -18.45 -30.35
C ALA A 425 20.79 -19.94 -30.28
N THR A 426 19.59 -20.35 -30.71
CA THR A 426 19.11 -21.73 -30.72
C THR A 426 18.87 -22.23 -32.15
N THR A 427 18.41 -23.48 -32.30
CA THR A 427 18.11 -24.08 -33.62
C THR A 427 16.89 -23.46 -34.32
N TYR A 428 16.25 -22.45 -33.72
CA TYR A 428 14.96 -21.90 -34.12
C TYR A 428 15.06 -20.52 -34.82
N LYS A 429 16.11 -20.28 -35.61
CA LYS A 429 16.37 -18.99 -36.29
C LYS A 429 15.20 -18.47 -37.15
N GLY A 430 14.35 -19.35 -37.67
CA GLY A 430 13.14 -18.97 -38.40
C GLY A 430 12.11 -18.24 -37.53
N LEU A 431 12.02 -18.60 -36.24
CA LEU A 431 11.12 -17.96 -35.28
C LEU A 431 11.61 -16.56 -34.90
N ALA A 432 12.92 -16.34 -34.85
CA ALA A 432 13.50 -15.02 -34.63
C ALA A 432 13.08 -14.01 -35.71
N ARG A 433 12.97 -14.44 -36.98
CA ARG A 433 12.47 -13.58 -38.06
C ARG A 433 11.03 -13.15 -37.84
N ARG A 434 10.15 -14.07 -37.41
CA ARG A 434 8.74 -13.76 -37.10
C ARG A 434 8.60 -12.80 -35.92
N LEU A 435 9.44 -12.96 -34.89
CA LEU A 435 9.48 -12.04 -33.75
C LEU A 435 9.96 -10.64 -34.13
N LYS A 436 10.92 -10.51 -35.08
CA LYS A 436 11.33 -9.20 -35.62
C LYS A 436 10.19 -8.48 -36.34
N VAL A 437 9.33 -9.21 -37.05
CA VAL A 437 8.14 -8.62 -37.67
C VAL A 437 7.16 -8.12 -36.60
N ALA A 438 6.89 -8.92 -35.57
CA ALA A 438 6.05 -8.51 -34.44
C ALA A 438 6.59 -7.25 -33.73
N TYR A 439 7.92 -7.19 -33.54
CA TYR A 439 8.61 -6.04 -32.95
C TYR A 439 8.34 -4.74 -33.72
N GLU A 440 8.51 -4.73 -35.05
CA GLU A 440 8.26 -3.52 -35.84
C GLU A 440 6.79 -3.10 -35.80
N LYS A 441 5.85 -4.05 -35.76
CA LYS A 441 4.41 -3.74 -35.64
C LYS A 441 4.05 -3.10 -34.31
N ILE A 442 4.60 -3.58 -33.20
CA ILE A 442 4.38 -2.99 -31.87
C ILE A 442 5.03 -1.60 -31.77
N LYS A 443 6.18 -1.41 -32.41
CA LYS A 443 6.84 -0.11 -32.49
C LYS A 443 5.97 0.94 -33.18
N GLU A 444 5.18 0.54 -34.17
CA GLU A 444 4.22 1.40 -34.89
C GLU A 444 2.93 1.71 -34.10
N ALA A 445 2.62 0.98 -33.02
CA ALA A 445 1.40 1.18 -32.26
C ALA A 445 1.31 2.59 -31.63
N PRO A 446 0.15 3.26 -31.65
CA PRO A 446 -0.01 4.60 -31.10
C PRO A 446 0.14 4.62 -29.58
N LEU A 447 0.65 5.73 -29.03
CA LEU A 447 0.73 5.98 -27.59
C LEU A 447 -0.55 6.65 -27.09
N ASN A 448 -0.96 6.31 -25.86
CA ASN A 448 -2.08 6.92 -25.15
C ASN A 448 -1.74 8.31 -24.60
#